data_AF-N9JM80-F1
#
_entry.id   AF-N9JM80-F1
#
_cell.length_a   1.000
_cell.length_b   1.000
_cell.length_c   1.000
_cell.angle_alpha   90.00
_cell.angle_beta   90.00
_cell.angle_gamma   90.00
#
_symmetry.space_group_name_H-M   'P 1'
#
loop_
_entity.id
_entity.type
_entity.pdbx_description
1 polymer ?
#
loop_
_entity_poly.entity_id
_entity_poly.type
_entity_poly.pdbx_seq_one_letter_code
_entity_poly.pdbx_strand_id
1 'polypeptide(L)'
;MQQSHGQVQTYVQAGSNLDKGWRVGVGPTLGCMNQWLEKFNTVVQVELPYWEDQNQWNLRLNTQWQYAINSNNAIRFNWDYEKQNHLDWMKSSLGYVWFF
;
A
#
# COMPACT_ATOMS: atom_id res chain seq x y z
N MET A 1 -1.94 -13.53 15.53
CA MET A 1 -3.17 -12.73 15.78
C MET A 1 -3.47 -11.95 14.52
N GLN A 2 -4.74 -11.87 14.10
CA GLN A 2 -5.15 -11.13 12.90
C GLN A 2 -5.88 -9.85 13.34
N GLN A 3 -5.39 -8.70 12.90
CA GLN A 3 -5.98 -7.39 13.19
C GLN A 3 -6.45 -6.74 11.89
N SER A 4 -7.76 -6.55 11.78
CA SER A 4 -8.38 -5.85 10.65
C SER A 4 -8.76 -4.43 11.07
N HIS A 5 -8.47 -3.46 10.21
CA HIS A 5 -8.82 -2.05 10.41
C HIS A 5 -9.39 -1.47 9.13
N GLY A 6 -10.35 -0.55 9.30
CA GLY A 6 -10.87 0.28 8.22
C GLY A 6 -10.53 1.73 8.50
N GLN A 7 -9.94 2.40 7.52
CA GLN A 7 -9.59 3.81 7.60
C GLN A 7 -9.92 4.52 6.30
N VAL A 8 -10.16 5.82 6.35
CA VAL A 8 -10.22 6.65 5.15
C VAL A 8 -8.82 7.19 4.92
N GLN A 9 -8.27 6.98 3.73
CA GLN A 9 -6.93 7.41 3.39
C GLN A 9 -6.99 8.37 2.21
N THR A 10 -6.26 9.47 2.35
CA THR A 10 -6.00 10.43 1.29
C THR A 10 -4.68 10.10 0.60
N TYR A 11 -4.71 10.07 -0.72
CA TYR A 11 -3.60 9.76 -1.60
C TYR A 11 -3.19 11.03 -2.33
N VAL A 12 -1.90 11.33 -2.29
CA VAL A 12 -1.32 12.42 -3.07
C VAL A 12 -0.15 11.82 -3.84
N GLN A 13 -0.22 11.87 -5.16
CA GLN A 13 0.85 11.37 -6.02
C GLN A 13 1.28 12.49 -6.95
N ALA A 14 2.56 12.84 -6.90
CA ALA A 14 3.20 13.77 -7.82
C ALA A 14 4.21 13.01 -8.68
N GLY A 15 4.24 13.31 -9.98
CA GLY A 15 5.14 12.66 -10.92
C GLY A 15 5.03 13.24 -12.32
N SER A 16 6.15 13.27 -13.04
CA SER A 16 6.23 13.87 -14.39
C SER A 16 5.41 13.12 -15.46
N ASN A 17 4.89 11.93 -15.15
CA ASN A 17 4.13 11.09 -16.08
C ASN A 17 2.59 11.21 -15.88
N LEU A 18 2.16 12.26 -15.18
CA LEU A 18 0.75 12.60 -14.93
C LEU A 18 0.41 13.88 -15.71
N ASP A 19 -0.77 13.95 -16.33
CA ASP A 19 -1.19 15.08 -17.17
C ASP A 19 -1.06 16.45 -16.48
N LYS A 20 -1.31 16.50 -15.16
CA LYS A 20 -1.18 17.73 -14.33
C LYS A 20 0.08 17.76 -13.45
N GLY A 21 0.96 16.76 -13.53
CA GLY A 21 2.13 16.61 -12.66
C GLY A 21 1.84 16.16 -11.22
N TRP A 22 0.57 16.18 -10.80
CA TRP A 22 0.08 15.68 -9.51
C TRP A 22 -1.37 15.20 -9.62
N ARG A 23 -1.76 14.30 -8.74
CA ARG A 23 -3.14 13.83 -8.55
C ARG A 23 -3.44 13.62 -7.08
N VAL A 24 -4.69 13.87 -6.71
CA VAL A 24 -5.23 13.62 -5.38
C VAL A 24 -6.35 12.61 -5.46
N GLY A 25 -6.39 11.72 -4.48
CA GLY A 25 -7.44 10.74 -4.33
C GLY A 25 -7.82 10.57 -2.87
N VAL A 26 -9.05 10.13 -2.64
CA VAL A 26 -9.54 9.82 -1.30
C VAL A 26 -10.37 8.57 -1.37
N GLY A 27 -10.21 7.67 -0.40
CA GLY A 27 -10.99 6.45 -0.42
C GLY A 27 -10.89 5.64 0.85
N PRO A 28 -11.84 4.70 1.04
CA PRO A 28 -11.74 3.72 2.10
C PRO A 28 -10.54 2.80 1.84
N THR A 29 -9.88 2.44 2.92
CA THR A 29 -8.76 1.53 2.98
C THR A 29 -9.05 0.51 4.07
N LEU A 30 -9.03 -0.76 3.69
CA LEU A 30 -9.25 -1.89 4.58
C LEU A 30 -7.95 -2.65 4.71
N GLY A 31 -7.31 -2.52 5.86
CA GLY A 31 -6.06 -3.18 6.17
C GLY A 31 -6.26 -4.40 7.06
N CYS A 32 -5.51 -5.45 6.79
CA CYS A 32 -5.50 -6.67 7.55
C CYS A 32 -4.06 -7.06 7.85
N MET A 33 -3.66 -6.96 9.11
CA MET A 33 -2.34 -7.35 9.60
C MET A 33 -2.40 -8.75 10.20
N ASN A 34 -1.59 -9.64 9.67
CA ASN A 34 -1.35 -10.99 10.14
C ASN A 34 0.02 -11.11 10.77
N GLN A 35 0.05 -11.39 12.06
CA GLN A 35 1.26 -11.78 12.77
C GLN A 35 1.26 -13.30 12.87
N TRP A 36 2.14 -13.94 12.09
CA TRP A 36 2.26 -15.40 12.03
C TRP A 36 3.22 -15.91 13.11
N LEU A 37 4.39 -15.26 13.19
CA LEU A 37 5.45 -15.51 14.17
C LEU A 37 5.84 -14.16 14.78
N GLU A 38 6.56 -14.18 15.91
CA GLU A 38 7.15 -12.97 16.50
C GLU A 38 8.01 -12.18 15.50
N LYS A 39 8.56 -12.88 14.50
CA LYS A 39 9.44 -12.32 13.48
C LYS A 39 8.77 -12.07 12.13
N PHE A 40 7.58 -12.60 11.86
CA PHE A 40 6.96 -12.49 10.54
C PHE A 40 5.57 -11.86 10.60
N ASN A 41 5.49 -10.68 10.00
CA ASN A 41 4.29 -9.88 9.88
C ASN A 41 3.93 -9.75 8.41
N THR A 42 2.67 -9.93 8.09
CA THR A 42 2.13 -9.67 6.76
C THR A 42 1.00 -8.67 6.89
N VAL A 43 0.96 -7.67 6.02
CA VAL A 43 -0.12 -6.68 5.97
C VAL A 43 -0.69 -6.71 4.58
N VAL A 44 -1.99 -6.90 4.47
CA VAL A 44 -2.71 -6.80 3.21
C VAL A 44 -3.69 -5.64 3.34
N GLN A 45 -3.61 -4.67 2.45
CA GLN A 45 -4.48 -3.51 2.43
C GLN A 45 -5.18 -3.45 1.09
N VAL A 46 -6.51 -3.37 1.15
CA VAL A 46 -7.37 -3.13 0.00
C VAL A 46 -7.79 -1.68 0.06
N GLU A 47 -7.44 -0.94 -0.97
CA GLU A 47 -7.63 0.49 -1.08
C GLU A 47 -8.55 0.75 -2.28
N LEU A 48 -9.54 1.61 -2.09
CA LEU A 48 -10.41 2.04 -3.19
C LEU A 48 -10.36 3.58 -3.30
N PRO A 49 -9.24 4.17 -3.75
CA PRO A 49 -9.16 5.61 -3.96
C PRO A 49 -10.06 6.07 -5.10
N TYR A 50 -10.87 7.09 -4.81
CA TYR A 50 -11.49 7.93 -5.83
C TYR A 50 -10.51 9.03 -6.23
N TRP A 51 -10.06 9.01 -7.49
CA TRP A 51 -9.16 10.04 -8.02
C TRP A 51 -9.96 11.19 -8.60
N GLU A 52 -9.73 12.40 -8.09
CA GLU A 52 -10.45 13.60 -8.55
C GLU A 52 -10.19 13.89 -10.03
N ASP A 53 -8.94 13.68 -10.49
CA ASP A 53 -8.52 14.00 -11.85
C ASP A 53 -9.21 13.15 -12.93
N GLN A 54 -9.43 11.87 -12.64
CA GLN A 54 -10.08 10.92 -13.57
C GLN A 54 -11.57 10.72 -13.27
N ASN A 55 -12.06 11.27 -12.14
CA ASN A 55 -13.43 11.12 -11.67
C ASN A 55 -13.86 9.63 -11.59
N GLN A 56 -12.92 8.76 -11.21
CA GLN A 56 -13.07 7.30 -11.23
C GLN A 56 -12.49 6.66 -9.96
N TRP A 57 -13.07 5.52 -9.59
CA TRP A 57 -12.60 4.66 -8.53
C TRP A 57 -11.56 3.69 -9.09
N ASN A 58 -10.36 3.67 -8.48
CA ASN A 58 -9.33 2.69 -8.81
C ASN A 58 -9.21 1.69 -7.69
N LEU A 59 -9.17 0.40 -8.03
CA LEU A 59 -8.86 -0.64 -7.06
C LEU A 59 -7.35 -0.73 -6.91
N ARG A 60 -6.90 -0.60 -5.67
CA ARG A 60 -5.50 -0.76 -5.30
C ARG A 60 -5.36 -1.81 -4.20
N LEU A 61 -4.38 -2.67 -4.36
CA LEU A 61 -4.03 -3.73 -3.43
C LEU A 61 -2.58 -3.52 -3.01
N ASN A 62 -2.37 -3.22 -1.74
CA ASN A 62 -1.05 -3.10 -1.15
C ASN A 62 -0.78 -4.32 -0.28
N THR A 63 0.24 -5.09 -0.61
CA THR A 63 0.65 -6.27 0.16
C THR A 63 2.06 -6.07 0.69
N GLN A 64 2.22 -6.13 2.00
CA GLN A 64 3.49 -5.95 2.69
C GLN A 64 3.85 -7.22 3.43
N TRP A 65 5.03 -7.75 3.18
CA TRP A 65 5.61 -8.82 3.96
C TRP A 65 6.82 -8.28 4.70
N GLN A 66 6.75 -8.28 6.03
CA GLN A 66 7.80 -7.81 6.90
C GLN A 66 8.37 -8.97 7.70
N TYR A 67 9.66 -9.22 7.51
CA TYR A 67 10.43 -10.19 8.26
C TYR A 67 11.40 -9.46 9.20
N ALA A 68 11.11 -9.48 10.49
CA ALA A 68 12.00 -8.97 11.53
C ALA A 68 13.16 -9.97 11.76
N ILE A 69 14.37 -9.55 11.43
CA ILE A 69 15.59 -10.33 11.66
C ILE A 69 15.86 -10.36 13.18
N ASN A 70 15.68 -9.22 13.82
CA ASN A 70 15.93 -8.94 15.24
C ASN A 70 15.09 -7.72 15.66
N SER A 71 15.05 -7.41 16.96
CA SER A 71 14.20 -6.34 17.52
C SER A 71 14.39 -4.96 16.85
N ASN A 72 15.56 -4.75 16.24
CA ASN A 72 15.94 -3.50 15.61
C ASN A 72 15.99 -3.56 14.08
N ASN A 73 15.89 -4.71 13.43
CA ASN A 73 15.97 -4.76 11.96
C ASN A 73 14.89 -5.64 11.36
N ALA A 74 14.28 -5.15 10.29
CA ALA A 74 13.33 -5.89 9.50
C ALA A 74 13.53 -5.67 8.01
N ILE A 75 13.33 -6.71 7.23
CA ILE A 75 13.20 -6.60 5.77
C ILE A 75 11.73 -6.44 5.47
N ARG A 76 11.37 -5.46 4.65
CA ARG A 76 10.00 -5.24 4.17
C ARG A 76 9.97 -5.39 2.66
N PHE A 77 9.26 -6.40 2.19
CA PHE A 77 8.87 -6.50 0.81
C PHE A 77 7.47 -5.92 0.65
N ASN A 78 7.28 -5.01 -0.30
CA ASN A 78 6.04 -4.32 -0.57
C ASN A 78 5.65 -4.56 -2.03
N TRP A 79 4.42 -4.96 -2.26
CA TRP A 79 3.86 -5.23 -3.56
C TRP A 79 2.55 -4.47 -3.70
N ASP A 80 2.59 -3.40 -4.47
CA ASP A 80 1.43 -2.61 -4.85
C ASP A 80 0.93 -3.08 -6.21
N TYR A 81 -0.36 -3.33 -6.30
CA TYR A 81 -1.08 -3.55 -7.54
C TYR A 81 -2.20 -2.53 -7.64
N GLU A 82 -2.18 -1.69 -8.67
CA GLU A 82 -3.21 -0.69 -8.93
C GLU A 82 -3.77 -0.93 -10.33
N LYS A 83 -5.10 -1.02 -10.43
CA LYS A 83 -5.80 -1.13 -11.71
C LYS A 83 -6.38 0.22 -12.08
N GLN A 84 -5.79 0.86 -13.09
CA GLN A 84 -6.21 2.19 -13.57
C GLN A 84 -6.55 2.12 -15.06
N ASN A 85 -7.81 2.40 -15.41
CA ASN A 85 -8.28 2.63 -16.78
C ASN A 85 -7.69 1.65 -17.84
N HIS A 86 -7.79 0.34 -17.56
CA HIS A 86 -7.26 -0.78 -18.37
C HIS A 86 -5.74 -1.02 -18.35
N LEU A 87 -4.97 -0.27 -17.56
CA LEU A 87 -3.55 -0.50 -17.33
C LEU A 87 -3.33 -1.12 -15.95
N ASP A 88 -2.64 -2.26 -15.95
CA ASP A 88 -2.22 -2.94 -14.73
C ASP A 88 -0.88 -2.36 -14.27
N TRP A 89 -0.91 -1.56 -13.20
CA TRP A 89 0.29 -1.04 -12.57
C TRP A 89 0.71 -1.96 -11.44
N MET A 90 1.85 -2.61 -11.62
CA MET A 90 2.46 -3.45 -10.59
C MET A 90 3.78 -2.84 -10.15
N LYS A 91 3.91 -2.59 -8.85
CA LYS A 91 5.14 -2.08 -8.24
C LYS A 91 5.56 -3.00 -7.11
N SER A 92 6.73 -3.63 -7.30
CA SER A 92 7.40 -4.37 -6.24
C SER A 92 8.52 -3.51 -5.67
N SER A 93 8.68 -3.50 -4.35
CA SER A 93 9.69 -2.73 -3.65
C SER A 93 10.24 -3.56 -2.51
N LEU A 94 11.56 -3.58 -2.36
CA LEU A 94 12.24 -4.22 -1.25
C LEU A 94 12.94 -3.14 -0.45
N GLY A 95 12.62 -3.05 0.84
CA GLY A 95 13.17 -2.08 1.77
C GLY A 95 13.75 -2.76 2.99
N TYR A 96 14.76 -2.10 3.58
CA TYR A 96 15.29 -2.45 4.89
C TYR A 96 14.80 -1.42 5.90
N VAL A 97 14.21 -1.90 6.98
CA VAL A 97 13.65 -1.09 8.07
C VAL A 97 14.52 -1.29 9.30
N TRP A 98 15.11 -0.21 9.79
CA TRP A 98 15.85 -0.21 11.05
C TRP A 98 15.02 0.52 12.11
N PHE A 99 14.69 -0.18 13.20
CA PHE A 99 14.02 0.36 14.37
C PHE A 99 15.08 0.82 15.39
N PHE A 100 14.94 2.05 15.87
CA PHE A 100 15.80 2.67 16.87
C PHE A 100 15.18 2.59 18.27
#